data_AF-A0A6A0ADW1-F1
#
_entry.id   AF-A0A6A0ADW1-F1
#
_cell.length_a   1.000
_cell.length_b   1.000
_cell.length_c   1.000
_cell.angle_alpha   90.00
_cell.angle_beta   90.00
_cell.angle_gamma   90.00
#
_symmetry.space_group_name_H-M   'P 1'
#
loop_
_entity.id
_entity.type
_entity.pdbx_description
1 polymer ?
#
loop_
_entity_poly.entity_id
_entity_poly.type
_entity_poly.pdbx_seq_one_letter_code
_entity_poly.pdbx_strand_id
1 'polypeptide(L)' 'MRFELQRQTWIPPEVKEEEKNRFTKEGVLVITSQKHRTQAQNIEDALDKLQAVLDA' A
#
# COMPACT_ATOMS: atom_id res chain seq x y z
N MET A 1 -2.69 -8.06 -0.59
CA MET A 1 -3.72 -7.05 -0.90
C MET A 1 -3.25 -6.24 -2.09
N ARG A 2 -4.13 -5.99 -3.08
CA ARG A 2 -3.81 -5.15 -4.25
C ARG A 2 -4.50 -3.80 -4.05
N PHE A 3 -3.74 -2.72 -4.02
CA PHE A 3 -4.28 -1.37 -3.84
C PHE A 3 -3.90 -0.50 -5.03
N GLU A 4 -4.91 0.01 -5.75
CA GLU A 4 -4.72 0.83 -6.96
C GLU A 4 -4.54 2.30 -6.60
N LEU A 5 -3.30 2.70 -6.33
CA LEU A 5 -2.97 4.05 -5.87
C LEU A 5 -3.18 5.11 -6.96
N GLN A 6 -2.98 4.76 -8.24
CA GLN A 6 -3.26 5.66 -9.38
C GLN A 6 -4.72 6.10 -9.46
N ARG A 7 -5.65 5.23 -9.07
CA ARG A 7 -7.09 5.48 -9.15
C ARG A 7 -7.63 6.25 -7.95
N GLN A 8 -6.85 6.34 -6.88
CA GLN A 8 -7.25 6.99 -5.64
C GLN A 8 -7.04 8.50 -5.75
N THR A 9 -8.14 9.25 -5.70
CA THR A 9 -8.19 10.71 -5.81
C THR A 9 -7.76 11.43 -4.52
N TRP A 10 -7.72 10.72 -3.38
CA TRP A 10 -7.40 11.28 -2.07
C TRP A 10 -5.90 11.28 -1.72
N ILE A 11 -5.05 10.71 -2.58
CA ILE A 11 -3.61 10.65 -2.34
C ILE A 11 -2.93 11.80 -3.09
N PRO A 12 -2.21 12.68 -2.38
CA PRO A 12 -1.49 13.80 -2.98
C PRO A 12 -0.49 13.33 -4.05
N PRO A 13 -0.30 14.11 -5.13
CA PRO A 13 0.65 13.77 -6.19
C PRO A 13 2.10 13.67 -5.70
N GLU A 14 2.45 14.38 -4.62
CA GLU A 14 3.77 14.40 -3.99
C GLU A 14 4.14 13.01 -3.44
N VAL A 15 3.21 12.39 -2.71
CA VAL A 15 3.33 11.01 -2.20
C VAL A 15 3.38 9.99 -3.35
N LYS A 16 2.65 10.24 -4.45
CA LYS A 16 2.70 9.38 -5.65
C LYS A 16 4.06 9.44 -6.36
N GLU A 17 4.79 10.54 -6.23
CA GLU A 17 6.11 10.72 -6.84
C GLU A 17 7.24 10.10 -6.00
N GLU A 18 7.19 10.23 -4.67
CA GLU A 18 8.19 9.63 -3.77
C GLU A 18 8.09 8.10 -3.73
N GLU A 19 6.87 7.55 -3.72
CA GLU A 19 6.65 6.10 -3.70
C GLU A 19 6.70 5.44 -5.10
N LYS A 20 7.01 6.20 -6.16
CA LYS A 20 7.07 5.71 -7.55
C LYS A 20 8.06 4.54 -7.73
N ASN A 21 9.07 4.45 -6.88
CA ASN A 21 10.04 3.34 -6.85
C ASN A 21 9.54 2.08 -6.15
N ARG A 22 8.47 2.16 -5.34
CA ARG A 22 7.83 1.02 -4.67
C ARG A 22 6.61 0.48 -5.41
N PHE A 23 6.16 1.15 -6.46
CA PHE A 23 5.00 0.74 -7.26
C PHE A 23 5.37 -0.05 -8.51
N THR A 24 4.41 -0.82 -9.01
CA THR A 24 4.48 -1.41 -10.34
C THR A 24 4.18 -0.37 -11.42
N LYS A 25 4.49 -0.67 -12.69
CA LYS A 25 4.21 0.23 -13.85
C LYS A 25 2.74 0.63 -14.00
N GLU A 26 1.81 -0.12 -13.42
CA GLU A 26 0.37 0.19 -13.39
C GLU A 26 -0.01 1.11 -12.20
N GLY A 27 0.97 1.56 -11.41
CA GLY A 27 0.80 2.33 -10.17
C GLY A 27 -0.10 1.62 -9.16
N VAL A 28 0.13 0.32 -9.04
CA VAL A 28 -0.50 -0.56 -8.06
C VAL A 28 0.51 -0.83 -6.97
N LEU A 29 0.11 -0.57 -5.73
CA LEU A 29 0.85 -1.00 -4.55
C LEU A 29 0.38 -2.40 -4.15
N VAL A 30 1.31 -3.35 -4.17
CA VAL A 30 1.05 -4.71 -3.74
C VAL A 30 1.66 -4.89 -2.36
N ILE A 31 0.81 -4.82 -1.32
CA ILE A 31 1.22 -5.12 0.05
C ILE A 31 0.89 -6.57 0.34
N THR A 32 1.93 -7.36 0.62
CA THR A 32 1.80 -8.73 1.09
C THR A 32 2.15 -8.79 2.58
N SER A 33 1.30 -9.47 3.35
CA SER A 33 1.61 -9.85 4.71
C SER A 33 1.38 -11.34 4.88
N GLN A 34 2.38 -12.01 5.45
CA GLN A 34 2.38 -13.44 5.81
C GLN A 34 2.81 -13.62 7.28
N LYS A 35 2.62 -12.57 8.09
CA LYS A 35 3.14 -12.49 9.46
C LYS A 35 2.32 -13.33 10.44
N HIS A 36 1.03 -13.51 10.17
CA HIS A 36 0.10 -14.22 11.04
C HIS A 36 -0.48 -15.45 10.36
N ARG A 37 -0.90 -16.42 11.18
CA ARG A 37 -1.51 -17.68 10.71
C ARG A 37 -2.92 -17.47 10.13
N THR A 38 -3.60 -16.39 10.52
CA THR A 38 -4.98 -16.10 10.08
C THR A 38 -5.01 -14.97 9.04
N GLN A 39 -5.97 -15.06 8.11
CA GLN A 39 -6.15 -14.05 7.06
C GLN A 39 -6.57 -12.68 7.62
N ALA A 40 -7.41 -12.65 8.66
CA ALA A 40 -7.85 -11.40 9.29
C ALA A 40 -6.65 -10.59 9.82
N GLN A 41 -5.76 -11.24 10.57
CA GLN A 41 -4.56 -10.59 11.10
C GLN A 41 -3.57 -10.18 10.01
N ASN A 42 -3.50 -10.92 8.90
CA ASN A 42 -2.67 -10.52 7.75
C ASN A 42 -3.27 -9.31 6.99
N ILE A 43 -4.59 -9.09 7.05
CA ILE A 43 -5.23 -7.90 6.50
C ILE A 43 -4.92 -6.70 7.39
N GLU A 44 -5.04 -6.85 8.71
CA GLU A 44 -4.69 -5.79 9.67
C GLU A 44 -3.22 -5.38 9.52
N ASP A 45 -2.28 -6.33 9.47
CA ASP A 45 -0.85 -6.02 9.27
C ASP A 45 -0.57 -5.41 7.88
N ALA A 46 -1.36 -5.74 6.85
CA ALA A 46 -1.24 -5.10 5.55
C ALA A 46 -1.78 -3.65 5.55
N LEU A 47 -2.82 -3.37 6.34
CA LEU A 47 -3.35 -2.02 6.53
C LEU A 47 -2.38 -1.15 7.35
N ASP A 48 -1.80 -1.68 8.42
CA ASP A 48 -0.78 -0.97 9.19
C ASP A 48 0.45 -0.64 8.34
N LYS A 49 0.88 -1.57 7.48
CA LYS A 49 1.97 -1.31 6.52
C LYS A 49 1.61 -0.25 5.50
N LEU A 50 0.36 -0.20 5.05
CA LEU A 50 -0.11 0.86 4.15
C LEU A 50 -0.06 2.22 4.85
N GLN A 51 -0.55 2.29 6.09
CA GLN A 51 -0.58 3.52 6.88
C GLN A 51 0.83 4.03 7.18
N ALA A 52 1.75 3.15 7.58
CA ALA A 52 3.15 3.51 7.82
C ALA A 52 3.88 4.02 6.58
N VAL A 53 3.42 3.65 5.38
CA VAL A 53 3.94 4.17 4.11
C VAL A 53 3.34 5.53 3.77
N LEU A 54 2.11 5.82 4.22
CA LEU A 54 1.44 7.10 3.99
C LEU A 54 1.84 8.19 5.00
N ASP A 55 2.18 7.81 6.24
CA ASP A 55 2.61 8.74 7.31
C ASP A 55 4.11 9.10 7.27
N ALA A 56 4.90 8.42 6.43
CA ALA A 56 6.35 8.64 6.29
C ALA A 56 6.66 9.70 5.21
#